data_AF-A0A2L0EL31-F1
#
_entry.id   AF-A0A2L0EL31-F1
#
_cell.length_a   1.000
_cell.length_b   1.000
_cell.length_c   1.000
_cell.angle_alpha   90.00
_cell.angle_beta   90.00
_cell.angle_gamma   90.00
#
_symmetry.space_group_name_H-M   'P 1'
#
loop_
_entity.id
_entity.type
_entity.pdbx_description
1 polymer ?
#
loop_
_entity_poly.entity_id
_entity_poly.type
_entity_poly.pdbx_seq_one_letter_code
_entity_poly.pdbx_strand_id
1 'polypeptide(L)'
;MSVMRRFNIAGPCHADRHYMIPPERRFGECPELVDKQAYFVVHAPRQTGKTTTMKALAGALTKAGRYAALHFSCERARAFPDDVAAAERAVWGSIEGAAHSDLPAALHPPARVDADAGLFLGAQLARWAKVCPLPLVLVFDEIDALTGNGLLSVLSQLRAGYNARPAPFPWSVALCGMRDVRDYRAASGGDPVRAGSSSPFNIKEASLRLGNFTEAEVRELYSQHTADTGQVFTDEALCRAWALAQGQPWLSNALAREIVEEMRLPPTEPITAAHIDEAKERLILTRATHLDSLLARLREEPVRRVLEPILAGELPHHDPLNEDHRYVTDLGLIAPDPPVRIANPIYREIIFRVLAGDTERAVLVDRQSFVGPDGQLEMPRLLDSFAAFWREHGEVLAERTEYTEVAAQLVFMAFLHRIVNGGGLIDREIGIGKKRIDLLVRWPCTGAGGQRVVQRVALELKVWRDRDKKGNPLPQGLVQLDQYLARLGLDEGVLVLFDLRSAAPPVEERTRLEQATTPSGRRVTVLRA
;
A
#
# COMPACT_ATOMS: atom_id res chain seq x y z
N MET A 1 26.29 -13.71 23.25
CA MET A 1 25.55 -14.31 22.12
C MET A 1 25.43 -13.24 21.06
N SER A 2 25.98 -13.45 19.86
CA SER A 2 25.76 -12.53 18.73
C SER A 2 24.26 -12.51 18.45
N VAL A 3 23.62 -11.35 18.50
CA VAL A 3 22.21 -11.22 18.13
C VAL A 3 22.13 -11.49 16.64
N MET A 4 21.44 -12.56 16.24
CA MET A 4 21.24 -12.87 14.82
C MET A 4 20.35 -11.77 14.21
N ARG A 5 20.77 -11.23 13.06
CA ARG A 5 19.98 -10.21 12.36
C ARG A 5 18.67 -10.82 11.85
N ARG A 6 17.64 -9.98 11.72
CA ARG A 6 16.31 -10.39 11.26
C ARG A 6 15.68 -9.40 10.30
N PHE A 7 14.70 -9.84 9.53
CA PHE A 7 13.86 -8.95 8.72
C PHE A 7 12.94 -8.14 9.62
N ASN A 8 12.91 -6.81 9.44
CA ASN A 8 12.13 -5.93 10.31
C ASN A 8 10.95 -5.31 9.59
N ILE A 9 9.80 -5.30 10.26
CA ILE A 9 8.53 -4.77 9.74
C ILE A 9 7.87 -3.74 10.66
N ALA A 10 8.50 -3.45 11.82
CA ALA A 10 7.95 -2.55 12.83
C ALA A 10 9.03 -1.62 13.37
N GLY A 11 8.71 -0.33 13.46
CA GLY A 11 9.66 0.70 13.90
C GLY A 11 10.87 0.87 12.97
N PRO A 12 11.87 1.66 13.39
CA PRO A 12 13.08 1.90 12.61
C PRO A 12 13.98 0.66 12.52
N CYS A 13 14.76 0.56 11.44
CA CYS A 13 15.78 -0.48 11.30
C CYS A 13 17.09 -0.09 12.01
N HIS A 14 17.80 -1.09 12.52
CA HIS A 14 19.06 -0.94 13.24
C HIS A 14 20.05 -1.92 12.63
N ALA A 15 21.19 -1.44 12.12
CA ALA A 15 22.10 -2.27 11.32
C ALA A 15 22.70 -3.46 12.10
N ASP A 16 22.83 -3.35 13.42
CA ASP A 16 23.30 -4.40 14.33
C ASP A 16 22.25 -5.50 14.58
N ARG A 17 20.97 -5.26 14.25
CA ARG A 17 19.85 -6.16 14.58
C ARG A 17 19.03 -6.58 13.37
N HIS A 18 19.06 -5.81 12.29
CA HIS A 18 18.12 -5.94 11.20
C HIS A 18 18.83 -6.03 9.85
N TYR A 19 18.31 -6.87 8.96
CA TYR A 19 18.64 -6.80 7.55
C TYR A 19 18.06 -5.50 6.99
N MET A 20 18.90 -4.72 6.33
CA MET A 20 18.49 -3.43 5.77
C MET A 20 19.40 -2.99 4.64
N ILE A 21 18.85 -2.19 3.73
CA ILE A 21 19.64 -1.48 2.72
C ILE A 21 20.26 -0.24 3.38
N PRO A 22 21.54 0.08 3.06
CA PRO A 22 22.20 1.27 3.57
C PRO A 22 21.32 2.52 3.39
N PRO A 23 20.89 3.18 4.48
CA PRO A 23 20.01 4.34 4.41
C PRO A 23 20.62 5.50 3.62
N GLU A 24 21.95 5.59 3.57
CA GLU A 24 22.70 6.63 2.90
C GLU A 24 22.42 6.65 1.40
N ARG A 25 22.21 5.48 0.78
CA ARG A 25 21.84 5.38 -0.64
C ARG A 25 20.45 5.97 -0.92
N ARG A 26 19.64 6.13 0.12
CA ARG A 26 18.26 6.64 0.06
C ARG A 26 18.14 8.10 0.46
N PHE A 27 19.25 8.78 0.76
CA PHE A 27 19.24 10.20 1.09
C PHE A 27 18.82 11.08 -0.10
N GLY A 28 19.06 10.63 -1.34
CA GLY A 28 18.81 11.43 -2.54
C GLY A 28 19.50 12.80 -2.44
N GLU A 29 18.76 13.86 -2.75
CA GLU A 29 19.25 15.25 -2.74
C GLU A 29 19.26 15.90 -1.34
N CYS A 30 18.86 15.19 -0.28
CA CYS A 30 18.74 15.77 1.06
C CYS A 30 20.03 16.47 1.56
N PRO A 31 21.23 15.88 1.44
CA PRO A 31 22.46 16.52 1.91
C PRO A 31 22.76 17.84 1.16
N GLU A 32 22.50 17.89 -0.14
CA GLU A 32 22.70 19.09 -0.96
C GLU A 32 21.72 20.21 -0.58
N LEU A 33 20.47 19.87 -0.30
CA LEU A 33 19.47 20.81 0.21
C LEU A 33 19.86 21.38 1.58
N VAL A 34 20.43 20.54 2.46
CA VAL A 34 20.97 21.00 3.75
C VAL A 34 22.12 21.98 3.54
N ASP A 35 23.05 21.68 2.63
CA ASP A 35 24.17 22.59 2.30
C ASP A 35 23.67 23.94 1.75
N LYS A 36 22.55 23.94 1.02
CA LYS A 36 21.89 25.15 0.48
C LYS A 36 21.07 25.95 1.50
N GLN A 37 21.04 25.57 2.78
CA GLN A 37 20.18 26.18 3.79
C GLN A 37 18.67 26.06 3.49
N ALA A 38 18.30 25.04 2.71
CA ALA A 38 16.96 24.87 2.22
C ALA A 38 16.03 24.37 3.32
N TYR A 39 14.77 24.81 3.27
CA TYR A 39 13.67 24.13 3.95
C TYR A 39 12.97 23.26 2.92
N PHE A 40 12.77 21.98 3.22
CA PHE A 40 12.28 21.01 2.23
C PHE A 40 11.37 19.96 2.86
N VAL A 41 10.70 19.20 2.00
CA VAL A 41 9.73 18.17 2.39
C VAL A 41 10.25 16.82 1.95
N VAL A 42 10.11 15.81 2.80
CA VAL A 42 10.31 14.41 2.45
C VAL A 42 8.99 13.67 2.69
N HIS A 43 8.31 13.30 1.61
CA HIS A 43 7.05 12.57 1.70
C HIS A 43 7.22 11.15 1.18
N ALA A 44 6.51 10.23 1.83
CA ALA A 44 6.46 8.84 1.40
C ALA A 44 5.24 8.15 2.00
N PRO A 45 4.67 7.16 1.30
CA PRO A 45 3.68 6.27 1.89
C PRO A 45 4.17 5.67 3.22
N ARG A 46 3.23 5.21 4.04
CA ARG A 46 3.56 4.50 5.29
C ARG A 46 4.49 3.32 5.02
N GLN A 47 5.38 3.05 5.97
CA GLN A 47 6.26 1.88 5.99
C GLN A 47 7.25 1.77 4.80
N THR A 48 7.62 2.91 4.22
CA THR A 48 8.67 3.02 3.18
C THR A 48 10.09 3.16 3.75
N GLY A 49 10.25 3.16 5.08
CA GLY A 49 11.53 3.36 5.75
C GLY A 49 11.95 4.83 5.90
N LYS A 50 11.00 5.78 5.81
CA LYS A 50 11.24 7.22 5.99
C LYS A 50 11.95 7.54 7.30
N THR A 51 11.42 7.10 8.44
CA THR A 51 12.03 7.34 9.77
C THR A 51 13.44 6.75 9.87
N THR A 52 13.66 5.52 9.39
CA THR A 52 15.00 4.91 9.34
C THR A 52 15.97 5.78 8.54
N THR A 53 15.54 6.26 7.37
CA THR A 53 16.37 7.06 6.45
C THR A 53 16.68 8.44 7.05
N MET A 54 15.68 9.09 7.62
CA MET A 54 15.81 10.43 8.20
C MET A 54 16.62 10.45 9.50
N LYS A 55 16.48 9.42 10.33
CA LYS A 55 17.33 9.24 11.50
C LYS A 55 18.80 9.02 11.10
N ALA A 56 19.05 8.20 10.07
CA ALA A 56 20.40 7.98 9.55
C ALA A 56 20.99 9.25 8.94
N LEU A 57 20.20 10.05 8.22
CA LEU A 57 20.63 11.34 7.68
C LEU A 57 21.09 12.30 8.79
N ALA A 58 20.28 12.48 9.84
CA ALA A 58 20.65 13.33 10.97
C ALA A 58 21.93 12.83 11.67
N GLY A 59 22.04 11.52 11.89
CA GLY A 59 23.24 10.92 12.45
C GLY A 59 24.50 11.13 11.59
N ALA A 60 24.38 10.98 10.27
CA ALA A 60 25.48 11.19 9.33
C ALA A 60 25.95 12.65 9.29
N LEU A 61 25.01 13.61 9.27
CA LEU A 61 25.31 15.04 9.29
C LEU A 61 26.00 15.48 10.58
N THR A 62 25.53 14.97 11.73
CA THR A 62 26.17 15.24 13.04
C THR A 62 27.55 14.60 13.13
N LYS A 63 27.70 13.35 12.66
CA LYS A 63 29.00 12.64 12.65
C LYS A 63 30.03 13.33 11.74
N ALA A 64 29.60 13.96 10.65
CA ALA A 64 30.47 14.76 9.79
C ALA A 64 31.02 16.02 10.49
N GLY A 65 30.47 16.42 11.64
CA GLY A 65 30.95 17.54 12.45
C GLY A 65 30.63 18.93 11.89
N ARG A 66 29.90 19.01 10.76
CA ARG A 66 29.50 20.27 10.13
C ARG A 66 28.20 20.85 10.67
N TYR A 67 27.34 20.01 11.24
CA TYR A 67 25.99 20.35 11.66
C TYR A 67 25.65 19.78 13.02
N ALA A 68 24.79 20.47 13.76
CA ALA A 68 24.02 19.88 14.85
C ALA A 68 22.68 19.40 14.25
N ALA A 69 22.67 18.17 13.76
CA ALA A 69 21.52 17.61 13.07
C ALA A 69 20.69 16.69 13.98
N LEU A 70 19.41 16.98 14.11
CA LEU A 70 18.49 16.26 15.00
C LEU A 70 17.26 15.74 14.25
N HIS A 71 16.95 14.47 14.46
CA HIS A 71 15.67 13.86 14.11
C HIS A 71 14.79 13.75 15.36
N PHE A 72 13.51 14.09 15.24
CA PHE A 72 12.51 13.89 16.29
C PHE A 72 11.12 13.67 15.67
N SER A 73 10.22 13.03 16.41
CA SER A 73 8.82 12.81 15.99
C SER A 73 7.89 13.89 16.55
N CYS A 74 6.95 14.34 15.72
CA CYS A 74 5.87 15.25 16.10
C CYS A 74 4.64 14.53 16.67
N GLU A 75 4.62 13.19 16.75
CA GLU A 75 3.46 12.39 17.18
C GLU A 75 2.92 12.79 18.56
N ARG A 76 3.77 13.25 19.48
CA ARG A 76 3.33 13.72 20.82
C ARG A 76 2.35 14.87 20.74
N ALA A 77 2.41 15.69 19.69
CA ALA A 77 1.51 16.82 19.52
C ALA A 77 0.11 16.42 19.04
N ARG A 78 -0.08 15.18 18.56
CA ARG A 78 -1.40 14.66 18.15
C ARG A 78 -2.43 14.68 19.28
N ALA A 79 -1.98 14.62 20.54
CA ALA A 79 -2.85 14.70 21.71
C ALA A 79 -3.54 16.07 21.88
N PHE A 80 -3.11 17.09 21.14
CA PHE A 80 -3.54 18.49 21.30
C PHE A 80 -3.98 19.12 19.97
N PRO A 81 -5.02 18.59 19.29
CA PRO A 81 -5.41 19.07 17.95
C PRO A 81 -5.91 20.53 17.94
N ASP A 82 -6.57 20.97 19.01
CA ASP A 82 -7.18 22.30 19.11
C ASP A 82 -6.46 23.26 20.08
N ASP A 83 -5.43 22.78 20.79
CA ASP A 83 -4.63 23.57 21.72
C ASP A 83 -3.24 23.86 21.13
N VAL A 84 -3.14 25.03 20.49
CA VAL A 84 -1.91 25.51 19.84
C VAL A 84 -0.75 25.57 20.85
N ALA A 85 -1.00 26.03 22.07
CA ALA A 85 0.03 26.22 23.07
C ALA A 85 0.59 24.87 23.57
N ALA A 86 -0.30 23.91 23.81
CA ALA A 86 0.08 22.55 24.19
C ALA A 86 0.78 21.81 23.04
N ALA A 87 0.31 21.95 21.80
CA ALA A 87 0.95 21.36 20.62
C ALA A 87 2.39 21.87 20.44
N GLU A 88 2.62 23.18 20.51
CA GLU A 88 3.96 23.78 20.41
C GLU A 88 4.90 23.28 21.51
N ARG A 89 4.40 23.21 22.75
CA ARG A 89 5.16 22.67 23.87
C ARG A 89 5.47 21.19 23.72
N ALA A 90 4.56 20.39 23.15
CA ALA A 90 4.77 18.98 22.88
C ALA A 90 5.83 18.75 21.80
N VAL A 91 5.83 19.57 20.73
CA VAL A 91 6.88 19.56 19.71
C VAL A 91 8.24 19.92 20.33
N TRP A 92 8.31 21.01 21.09
CA TRP A 92 9.56 21.40 21.77
C TRP A 92 10.05 20.34 22.76
N GLY A 93 9.16 19.74 23.55
CA GLY A 93 9.53 18.65 24.45
C GLY A 93 10.09 17.43 23.72
N SER A 94 9.63 17.17 22.49
CA SER A 94 10.17 16.12 21.63
C SER A 94 11.57 16.48 21.10
N ILE A 95 11.78 17.74 20.72
CA ILE A 95 13.09 18.28 20.34
C ILE A 95 14.07 18.16 21.52
N GLU A 96 13.69 18.65 22.70
CA GLU A 96 14.53 18.65 23.89
C GLU A 96 14.90 17.22 24.29
N GLY A 97 13.93 16.30 24.37
CA GLY A 97 14.19 14.91 24.69
C GLY A 97 15.12 14.22 23.69
N ALA A 98 14.91 14.44 22.39
CA ALA A 98 15.76 13.86 21.35
C ALA A 98 17.16 14.46 21.37
N ALA A 99 17.31 15.77 21.59
CA ALA A 99 18.63 16.42 21.68
C ALA A 99 19.47 15.85 22.83
N HIS A 100 18.87 15.65 24.00
CA HIS A 100 19.56 15.09 25.15
C HIS A 100 19.99 13.63 24.95
N SER A 101 19.21 12.87 24.16
CA SER A 101 19.52 11.48 23.83
C SER A 101 20.58 11.34 22.74
N ASP A 102 20.45 12.13 21.67
CA ASP A 102 21.09 11.83 20.38
C ASP A 102 22.21 12.83 20.03
N LEU A 103 22.30 13.98 20.71
CA LEU A 103 23.36 14.97 20.50
C LEU A 103 24.35 15.03 21.67
N PRO A 104 25.64 15.35 21.40
CA PRO A 104 26.59 15.72 22.44
C PRO A 104 26.11 16.91 23.27
N ALA A 105 26.47 16.96 24.56
CA ALA A 105 26.05 18.01 25.49
C ALA A 105 26.35 19.45 25.00
N ALA A 106 27.45 19.64 24.27
CA ALA A 106 27.82 20.94 23.70
C ALA A 106 26.82 21.44 22.62
N LEU A 107 25.98 20.58 22.07
CA LEU A 107 24.99 20.92 21.05
C LEU A 107 23.56 21.00 21.60
N HIS A 108 23.35 20.76 22.90
CA HIS A 108 22.02 20.74 23.52
C HIS A 108 21.32 22.11 23.45
N PRO A 109 19.98 22.14 23.40
CA PRO A 109 19.24 23.38 23.50
C PRO A 109 19.46 24.06 24.85
N PRO A 110 19.45 25.40 24.91
CA PRO A 110 19.49 26.13 26.17
C PRO A 110 18.19 25.93 26.94
N ALA A 111 18.21 26.27 28.25
CA ALA A 111 17.01 26.26 29.07
C ALA A 111 15.86 27.04 28.41
N ARG A 112 14.67 26.44 28.46
CA ARG A 112 13.46 27.02 27.87
C ARG A 112 13.07 28.34 28.54
N VAL A 113 12.43 29.20 27.76
CA VAL A 113 11.77 30.40 28.29
C VAL A 113 10.31 30.43 27.91
N ASP A 114 9.56 31.17 28.71
CA ASP A 114 8.16 31.41 28.44
C ASP A 114 8.00 32.36 27.25
N ALA A 115 6.99 32.06 26.45
CA ALA A 115 6.56 32.83 25.30
C ALA A 115 5.09 32.47 25.02
N ASP A 116 4.38 33.41 24.40
CA ASP A 116 2.98 33.23 24.06
C ASP A 116 2.77 32.12 23.02
N ALA A 117 1.58 31.52 23.02
CA ALA A 117 1.16 30.58 22.00
C ALA A 117 1.26 31.24 20.61
N GLY A 118 1.80 30.53 19.62
CA GLY A 118 2.06 31.08 18.30
C GLY A 118 3.44 31.72 18.14
N LEU A 119 4.18 31.90 19.23
CA LEU A 119 5.55 32.44 19.24
C LEU A 119 6.55 31.50 19.93
N PHE A 120 6.06 30.57 20.75
CA PHE A 120 6.88 29.75 21.63
C PHE A 120 7.92 28.93 20.87
N LEU A 121 7.50 28.13 19.88
CA LEU A 121 8.44 27.26 19.16
C LEU A 121 9.51 28.08 18.42
N GLY A 122 9.11 29.17 17.76
CA GLY A 122 10.02 30.07 17.06
C GLY A 122 11.06 30.71 17.98
N ALA A 123 10.63 31.20 19.15
CA ALA A 123 11.53 31.78 20.14
C ALA A 123 12.57 30.76 20.65
N GLN A 124 12.12 29.55 20.92
CA GLN A 124 12.97 28.45 21.38
C GLN A 124 14.01 28.03 20.33
N LEU A 125 13.59 27.89 19.07
CA LEU A 125 14.47 27.55 17.94
C LEU A 125 15.51 28.65 17.66
N ALA A 126 15.11 29.92 17.67
CA ALA A 126 16.02 31.05 17.47
C ALA A 126 17.09 31.12 18.57
N ARG A 127 16.68 30.91 19.83
CA ARG A 127 17.61 30.86 20.97
C ARG A 127 18.61 29.73 20.82
N TRP A 128 18.15 28.54 20.45
CA TRP A 128 19.06 27.40 20.25
C TRP A 128 20.04 27.66 19.11
N ALA A 129 19.56 28.16 17.97
CA ALA A 129 20.40 28.50 16.82
C ALA A 129 21.47 29.56 17.16
N LYS A 130 21.16 30.48 18.08
CA LYS A 130 22.09 31.51 18.54
C LYS A 130 23.23 30.97 19.40
N VAL A 131 22.97 29.95 20.24
CA VAL A 131 23.95 29.43 21.20
C VAL A 131 24.66 28.17 20.73
N CYS A 132 24.07 27.42 19.79
CA CYS A 132 24.66 26.21 19.27
C CYS A 132 25.95 26.55 18.51
N PRO A 133 27.07 25.86 18.76
CA PRO A 133 28.34 26.13 18.07
C PRO A 133 28.33 25.70 16.60
N LEU A 134 27.32 24.90 16.17
CA LEU A 134 27.17 24.41 14.81
C LEU A 134 25.80 24.81 14.25
N PRO A 135 25.66 24.96 12.92
CA PRO A 135 24.37 25.22 12.29
C PRO A 135 23.38 24.08 12.58
N LEU A 136 22.16 24.44 13.00
CA LEU A 136 21.11 23.48 13.36
C LEU A 136 20.39 22.92 12.12
N VAL A 137 20.34 21.60 11.99
CA VAL A 137 19.55 20.92 10.96
C VAL A 137 18.47 20.08 11.65
N LEU A 138 17.20 20.37 11.39
CA LEU A 138 16.10 19.74 12.12
C LEU A 138 15.20 18.92 11.19
N VAL A 139 14.99 17.65 11.54
CA VAL A 139 14.07 16.76 10.83
C VAL A 139 12.81 16.56 11.67
N PHE A 140 11.72 17.19 11.24
CA PHE A 140 10.39 17.07 11.83
C PHE A 140 9.70 15.83 11.23
N ASP A 141 9.83 14.69 11.90
CA ASP A 141 9.18 13.46 11.46
C ASP A 141 7.73 13.39 11.90
N GLU A 142 6.90 12.76 11.06
CA GLU A 142 5.47 12.63 11.26
C GLU A 142 4.78 13.99 11.51
N ILE A 143 5.19 15.03 10.78
CA ILE A 143 4.59 16.37 10.90
C ILE A 143 3.07 16.35 10.65
N ASP A 144 2.59 15.40 9.84
CA ASP A 144 1.17 15.11 9.58
C ASP A 144 0.38 14.68 10.83
N ALA A 145 1.05 14.41 11.95
CA ALA A 145 0.41 14.16 13.24
C ALA A 145 -0.19 15.44 13.85
N LEU A 146 0.33 16.61 13.47
CA LEU A 146 -0.29 17.90 13.76
C LEU A 146 -1.42 18.16 12.76
N THR A 147 -2.55 18.67 13.25
CA THR A 147 -3.71 19.04 12.42
C THR A 147 -4.20 20.44 12.80
N GLY A 148 -5.07 21.01 11.95
CA GLY A 148 -5.77 22.26 12.26
C GLY A 148 -4.83 23.43 12.61
N ASN A 149 -5.16 24.14 13.69
CA ASN A 149 -4.46 25.34 14.13
C ASN A 149 -3.05 25.03 14.68
N GLY A 150 -2.83 23.86 15.28
CA GLY A 150 -1.50 23.47 15.77
C GLY A 150 -0.48 23.34 14.63
N LEU A 151 -0.87 22.67 13.54
CA LEU A 151 -0.04 22.59 12.33
C LEU A 151 0.21 23.96 11.71
N LEU A 152 -0.84 24.77 11.55
CA LEU A 152 -0.73 26.12 11.01
C LEU A 152 0.25 26.98 11.80
N SER A 153 0.20 26.91 13.12
CA SER A 153 1.09 27.67 14.00
C SER A 153 2.55 27.28 13.82
N VAL A 154 2.86 25.97 13.86
CA VAL A 154 4.22 25.46 13.68
C VAL A 154 4.79 25.89 12.33
N LEU A 155 4.04 25.71 11.24
CA LEU A 155 4.49 26.09 9.90
C LEU A 155 4.70 27.60 9.75
N SER A 156 3.82 28.41 10.35
CA SER A 156 3.92 29.88 10.31
C SER A 156 5.16 30.39 11.05
N GLN A 157 5.47 29.81 12.21
CA GLN A 157 6.68 30.15 12.97
C GLN A 157 7.96 29.76 12.24
N LEU A 158 8.00 28.58 11.62
CA LEU A 158 9.13 28.16 10.79
C LEU A 158 9.36 29.11 9.61
N ARG A 159 8.28 29.56 8.96
CA ARG A 159 8.36 30.54 7.87
C ARG A 159 8.86 31.90 8.33
N ALA A 160 8.33 32.40 9.44
CA ALA A 160 8.75 33.69 9.99
C ALA A 160 10.25 33.70 10.30
N GLY A 161 10.75 32.65 10.97
CA GLY A 161 12.17 32.54 11.28
C GLY A 161 13.07 32.34 10.05
N TYR A 162 12.63 31.55 9.05
CA TYR A 162 13.35 31.40 7.79
C TYR A 162 13.56 32.73 7.05
N ASN A 163 12.50 33.55 6.98
CA ASN A 163 12.52 34.85 6.32
C ASN A 163 13.34 35.91 7.09
N ALA A 164 13.54 35.71 8.39
CA ALA A 164 14.34 36.60 9.23
C ALA A 164 15.86 36.35 9.11
N ARG A 165 16.28 35.29 8.40
CA ARG A 165 17.71 35.01 8.17
C ARG A 165 18.37 36.20 7.44
N PRO A 166 19.59 36.62 7.84
CA PRO A 166 20.59 35.87 8.59
C PRO A 166 20.48 35.93 10.13
N ALA A 167 19.38 36.43 10.71
CA ALA A 167 19.15 36.27 12.15
C ALA A 167 19.22 34.77 12.56
N PRO A 168 19.71 34.44 13.77
CA PRO A 168 19.87 33.05 14.20
C PRO A 168 18.54 32.29 14.18
N PHE A 169 18.48 31.27 13.34
CA PHE A 169 17.36 30.33 13.19
C PHE A 169 17.91 29.02 12.59
N PRO A 170 17.19 27.89 12.62
CA PRO A 170 17.69 26.66 12.02
C PRO A 170 18.21 26.84 10.58
N TRP A 171 19.36 26.22 10.34
CA TRP A 171 20.08 26.28 9.07
C TRP A 171 19.28 25.61 7.95
N SER A 172 18.72 24.44 8.24
CA SER A 172 17.87 23.68 7.33
C SER A 172 16.82 22.91 8.12
N VAL A 173 15.64 22.74 7.51
CA VAL A 173 14.52 22.00 8.10
C VAL A 173 13.96 21.03 7.06
N ALA A 174 13.85 19.75 7.45
CA ALA A 174 13.18 18.73 6.67
C ALA A 174 11.84 18.37 7.34
N LEU A 175 10.72 18.62 6.65
CA LEU A 175 9.39 18.19 7.08
C LEU A 175 9.06 16.83 6.49
N CYS A 176 8.88 15.82 7.33
CA CYS A 176 8.70 14.44 6.89
C CYS A 176 7.27 13.94 7.13
N GLY A 177 6.53 13.69 6.05
CA GLY A 177 5.09 13.39 6.07
C GLY A 177 4.69 12.20 5.21
N MET A 178 3.41 11.85 5.21
CA MET A 178 2.78 11.03 4.16
C MET A 178 2.38 11.87 2.96
N ARG A 179 2.10 13.17 3.17
CA ARG A 179 1.58 14.09 2.16
C ARG A 179 2.61 15.13 1.75
N ASP A 180 2.44 15.71 0.55
CA ASP A 180 3.12 16.97 0.20
C ASP A 180 2.51 18.11 1.06
N VAL A 181 3.33 19.08 1.45
CA VAL A 181 2.92 20.35 2.05
C VAL A 181 1.74 21.05 1.37
N ARG A 182 1.58 20.88 0.05
CA ARG A 182 0.44 21.42 -0.71
C ARG A 182 -0.90 20.90 -0.18
N ASP A 183 -0.91 19.71 0.42
CA ASP A 183 -2.09 19.04 0.95
C ASP A 183 -2.33 19.40 2.44
N TYR A 184 -1.39 20.08 3.11
CA TYR A 184 -1.65 20.66 4.44
C TYR A 184 -2.76 21.71 4.40
N ARG A 185 -3.07 22.29 3.23
CA ARG A 185 -4.23 23.17 3.03
C ARG A 185 -5.54 22.50 3.47
N ALA A 186 -5.73 21.24 3.10
CA ALA A 186 -6.91 20.46 3.46
C ALA A 186 -6.90 20.04 4.94
N ALA A 187 -5.73 19.71 5.49
CA ALA A 187 -5.57 19.32 6.90
C ALA A 187 -5.72 20.49 7.90
N SER A 188 -5.56 21.73 7.41
CA SER A 188 -5.75 22.96 8.19
C SER A 188 -7.20 23.46 8.22
N GLY A 189 -8.17 22.72 7.64
CA GLY A 189 -9.61 23.00 7.79
C GLY A 189 -10.13 24.23 7.04
N GLY A 190 -9.45 24.69 5.99
CA GLY A 190 -9.90 25.84 5.20
C GLY A 190 -11.12 25.50 4.32
N ASP A 191 -12.16 26.33 4.41
CA ASP A 191 -13.32 26.33 3.48
C ASP A 191 -12.83 26.60 2.03
N PRO A 192 -13.12 25.72 1.04
CA PRO A 192 -12.61 25.82 -0.33
C PRO A 192 -12.88 27.18 -1.01
N VAL A 193 -13.93 27.87 -0.58
CA VAL A 193 -14.43 29.09 -1.22
C VAL A 193 -13.83 30.38 -0.62
N ARG A 194 -13.21 30.34 0.57
CA ARG A 194 -12.81 31.56 1.32
C ARG A 194 -11.32 31.85 1.44
N ALA A 195 -10.41 31.07 0.85
CA ALA A 195 -8.98 31.24 1.09
C ALA A 195 -8.16 31.58 -0.17
N GLY A 196 -8.02 32.87 -0.44
CA GLY A 196 -6.97 33.43 -1.33
C GLY A 196 -5.56 33.40 -0.71
N SER A 197 -5.27 32.60 0.32
CA SER A 197 -3.96 32.56 0.97
C SER A 197 -3.14 31.31 0.58
N SER A 198 -1.93 31.56 0.08
CA SER A 198 -0.88 30.55 -0.18
C SER A 198 -0.59 29.68 1.05
N SER A 199 -0.20 28.41 0.86
CA SER A 199 0.29 27.53 1.94
C SER A 199 1.24 28.29 2.89
N PRO A 200 1.09 28.16 4.23
CA PRO A 200 1.94 28.86 5.18
C PRO A 200 3.41 28.46 5.06
N PHE A 201 3.73 27.36 4.35
CA PHE A 201 5.09 26.89 4.10
C PHE A 201 5.53 27.06 2.63
N ASN A 202 5.19 28.19 2.00
CA ASN A 202 5.65 28.57 0.65
C ASN A 202 7.15 28.99 0.60
N ILE A 203 7.95 28.53 1.56
CA ILE A 203 9.41 28.72 1.61
C ILE A 203 10.16 27.43 1.25
N LYS A 204 9.42 26.38 0.85
CA LYS A 204 10.01 25.08 0.49
C LYS A 204 10.77 25.17 -0.83
N GLU A 205 11.99 24.65 -0.85
CA GLU A 205 12.82 24.59 -2.06
C GLU A 205 12.53 23.33 -2.88
N ALA A 206 12.34 22.19 -2.19
CA ALA A 206 12.09 20.89 -2.83
C ALA A 206 11.07 20.04 -2.04
N SER A 207 10.42 19.12 -2.77
CA SER A 207 9.59 18.05 -2.22
C SER A 207 10.13 16.73 -2.74
N LEU A 208 10.78 15.96 -1.87
CA LEU A 208 11.43 14.70 -2.21
C LEU A 208 10.51 13.55 -1.85
N ARG A 209 10.34 12.61 -2.79
CA ARG A 209 9.61 11.36 -2.55
C ARG A 209 10.57 10.23 -2.24
N LEU A 210 10.42 9.57 -1.10
CA LEU A 210 11.21 8.36 -0.82
C LEU A 210 10.64 7.18 -1.62
N GLY A 211 11.43 6.68 -2.57
CA GLY A 211 11.04 5.58 -3.45
C GLY A 211 11.05 4.20 -2.80
N ASN A 212 10.48 3.23 -3.51
CA ASN A 212 10.62 1.80 -3.21
C ASN A 212 12.06 1.33 -3.46
N PHE A 213 12.40 0.14 -2.97
CA PHE A 213 13.63 -0.53 -3.35
C PHE A 213 13.61 -0.90 -4.83
N THR A 214 14.78 -0.90 -5.44
CA THR A 214 15.03 -1.51 -6.75
C THR A 214 15.09 -3.04 -6.61
N GLU A 215 15.00 -3.77 -7.73
CA GLU A 215 15.15 -5.23 -7.70
C GLU A 215 16.51 -5.64 -7.14
N ALA A 216 17.58 -4.93 -7.52
CA ALA A 216 18.93 -5.17 -7.01
C ALA A 216 19.01 -4.99 -5.50
N GLU A 217 18.34 -3.97 -4.95
CA GLU A 217 18.27 -3.76 -3.51
C GLU A 217 17.44 -4.84 -2.80
N VAL A 218 16.34 -5.32 -3.39
CA VAL A 218 15.58 -6.45 -2.80
C VAL A 218 16.46 -7.71 -2.75
N ARG A 219 17.23 -7.98 -3.81
CA ARG A 219 18.19 -9.09 -3.86
C ARG A 219 19.30 -8.93 -2.83
N GLU A 220 19.88 -7.73 -2.71
CA GLU A 220 20.89 -7.42 -1.69
C GLU A 220 20.33 -7.64 -0.28
N LEU A 221 19.11 -7.15 0.02
CA LEU A 221 18.46 -7.33 1.31
C LEU A 221 18.33 -8.81 1.69
N TYR A 222 17.88 -9.65 0.76
CA TYR A 222 17.67 -11.08 1.00
C TYR A 222 19.02 -11.82 1.09
N SER A 223 20.01 -11.41 0.31
CA SER A 223 21.36 -12.00 0.35
C SER A 223 22.05 -11.86 1.71
N GLN A 224 21.72 -10.83 2.49
CA GLN A 224 22.25 -10.67 3.85
C GLN A 224 21.84 -11.83 4.76
N HIS A 225 20.61 -12.34 4.63
CA HIS A 225 20.16 -13.53 5.37
C HIS A 225 20.92 -14.78 4.93
N THR A 226 21.10 -14.96 3.62
CA THR A 226 21.87 -16.08 3.09
C THR A 226 23.33 -16.04 3.55
N ALA A 227 23.94 -14.85 3.62
CA ALA A 227 25.29 -14.68 4.14
C ALA A 227 25.41 -15.02 5.64
N ASP A 228 24.42 -14.63 6.45
CA ASP A 228 24.44 -14.84 7.90
C ASP A 228 24.07 -16.28 8.32
N THR A 229 23.21 -16.95 7.55
CA THR A 229 22.61 -18.24 7.95
C THR A 229 22.99 -19.41 7.05
N GLY A 230 23.48 -19.16 5.84
CA GLY A 230 23.69 -20.17 4.79
C GLY A 230 22.41 -20.62 4.08
N GLN A 231 21.22 -20.22 4.54
CA GLN A 231 19.96 -20.57 3.90
C GLN A 231 19.72 -19.69 2.66
N VAL A 232 19.71 -20.32 1.50
CA VAL A 232 19.66 -19.63 0.20
C VAL A 232 18.21 -19.34 -0.22
N PHE A 233 17.93 -18.12 -0.65
CA PHE A 233 16.77 -17.82 -1.50
C PHE A 233 17.11 -18.14 -2.96
N THR A 234 16.33 -18.99 -3.63
CA THR A 234 16.56 -19.29 -5.05
C THR A 234 16.31 -18.06 -5.92
N ASP A 235 16.84 -18.05 -7.14
CA ASP A 235 16.65 -16.92 -8.07
C ASP A 235 15.16 -16.72 -8.42
N GLU A 236 14.41 -17.82 -8.56
CA GLU A 236 12.96 -17.78 -8.78
C GLU A 236 12.23 -17.19 -7.57
N ALA A 237 12.69 -17.45 -6.35
CA ALA A 237 12.12 -16.87 -5.13
C ALA A 237 12.32 -15.35 -5.09
N LEU A 238 13.51 -14.88 -5.46
CA LEU A 238 13.84 -13.46 -5.55
C LEU A 238 13.01 -12.76 -6.64
N CYS A 239 12.94 -13.35 -7.84
CA CYS A 239 12.08 -12.87 -8.92
C CYS A 239 10.62 -12.79 -8.48
N ARG A 240 10.13 -13.81 -7.75
CA ARG A 240 8.76 -13.86 -7.27
C ARG A 240 8.48 -12.81 -6.19
N ALA A 241 9.40 -12.62 -5.24
CA ALA A 241 9.30 -11.59 -4.21
C ALA A 241 9.23 -10.19 -4.84
N TRP A 242 10.10 -9.91 -5.81
CA TRP A 242 10.09 -8.66 -6.57
C TRP A 242 8.76 -8.47 -7.31
N ALA A 243 8.31 -9.47 -8.06
CA ALA A 243 7.07 -9.41 -8.82
C ALA A 243 5.87 -9.05 -7.93
N LEU A 244 5.79 -9.63 -6.72
CA LEU A 244 4.69 -9.43 -5.79
C LEU A 244 4.77 -8.13 -4.99
N ALA A 245 5.95 -7.76 -4.50
CA ALA A 245 6.12 -6.60 -3.60
C ALA A 245 6.44 -5.30 -4.35
N GLN A 246 6.96 -5.37 -5.59
CA GLN A 246 7.41 -4.23 -6.40
C GLN A 246 8.33 -3.28 -5.61
N GLY A 247 9.23 -3.87 -4.82
CA GLY A 247 10.20 -3.14 -4.01
C GLY A 247 9.63 -2.40 -2.80
N GLN A 248 8.34 -2.54 -2.49
CA GLN A 248 7.76 -1.89 -1.33
C GLN A 248 8.49 -2.39 -0.07
N PRO A 249 9.14 -1.50 0.74
CA PRO A 249 10.09 -1.92 1.77
C PRO A 249 9.50 -2.84 2.85
N TRP A 250 8.28 -2.57 3.29
CA TRP A 250 7.60 -3.38 4.29
C TRP A 250 7.18 -4.75 3.78
N LEU A 251 6.57 -4.84 2.60
CA LEU A 251 6.16 -6.09 1.95
C LEU A 251 7.37 -6.97 1.68
N SER A 252 8.48 -6.38 1.21
CA SER A 252 9.73 -7.11 0.98
C SER A 252 10.26 -7.72 2.29
N ASN A 253 10.27 -6.96 3.38
CA ASN A 253 10.65 -7.51 4.69
C ASN A 253 9.61 -8.50 5.23
N ALA A 254 8.32 -8.26 5.01
CA ALA A 254 7.24 -9.06 5.57
C ALA A 254 7.17 -10.45 4.93
N LEU A 255 7.38 -10.56 3.62
CA LEU A 255 7.46 -11.84 2.92
C LEU A 255 8.63 -12.67 3.47
N ALA A 256 9.83 -12.09 3.53
CA ALA A 256 11.00 -12.81 4.04
C ALA A 256 10.86 -13.18 5.53
N ARG A 257 10.32 -12.27 6.35
CA ARG A 257 10.05 -12.53 7.77
C ARG A 257 9.05 -13.67 7.96
N GLU A 258 7.95 -13.67 7.22
CA GLU A 258 6.94 -14.73 7.31
C GLU A 258 7.57 -16.09 7.01
N ILE A 259 8.43 -16.18 6.01
CA ILE A 259 9.11 -17.44 5.67
C ILE A 259 10.08 -17.88 6.77
N VAL A 260 10.96 -16.97 7.19
CA VAL A 260 12.08 -17.32 8.08
C VAL A 260 11.59 -17.53 9.52
N GLU A 261 10.68 -16.70 10.01
CA GLU A 261 10.27 -16.70 11.43
C GLU A 261 8.97 -17.46 11.70
N GLU A 262 8.01 -17.41 10.77
CA GLU A 262 6.65 -17.94 11.00
C GLU A 262 6.45 -19.31 10.35
N MET A 263 6.88 -19.49 9.10
CA MET A 263 6.85 -20.79 8.42
C MET A 263 7.95 -21.74 8.92
N ARG A 264 9.08 -21.18 9.36
CA ARG A 264 10.21 -21.92 10.00
C ARG A 264 10.67 -23.12 9.19
N LEU A 265 10.96 -22.89 7.93
CA LEU A 265 11.53 -23.91 7.05
C LEU A 265 12.84 -24.45 7.62
N PRO A 266 13.17 -25.73 7.43
CA PRO A 266 14.46 -26.29 7.83
C PRO A 266 15.63 -25.47 7.25
N PRO A 267 16.66 -25.11 8.03
CA PRO A 267 17.77 -24.27 7.55
C PRO A 267 18.54 -24.86 6.37
N THR A 268 18.50 -26.17 6.19
CA THR A 268 19.14 -26.90 5.08
C THR A 268 18.36 -26.79 3.77
N GLU A 269 17.10 -26.38 3.81
CA GLU A 269 16.25 -26.29 2.62
C GLU A 269 16.30 -24.88 2.03
N PRO A 270 16.47 -24.76 0.70
CA PRO A 270 16.43 -23.47 0.03
C PRO A 270 15.01 -22.89 0.04
N ILE A 271 14.93 -21.57 0.11
CA ILE A 271 13.66 -20.85 0.05
C ILE A 271 13.29 -20.65 -1.43
N THR A 272 12.16 -21.23 -1.85
CA THR A 272 11.71 -21.27 -3.25
C THR A 272 10.60 -20.26 -3.55
N ALA A 273 10.25 -20.09 -4.83
CA ALA A 273 9.10 -19.28 -5.23
C ALA A 273 7.78 -19.77 -4.62
N ALA A 274 7.61 -21.09 -4.39
CA ALA A 274 6.42 -21.64 -3.75
C ALA A 274 6.29 -21.17 -2.29
N HIS A 275 7.41 -21.08 -1.56
CA HIS A 275 7.41 -20.53 -0.19
C HIS A 275 7.04 -19.04 -0.18
N ILE A 276 7.43 -18.28 -1.20
CA ILE A 276 7.03 -16.87 -1.36
C ILE A 276 5.52 -16.74 -1.60
N ASP A 277 4.95 -17.61 -2.45
CA ASP A 277 3.51 -17.64 -2.67
C ASP A 277 2.74 -18.01 -1.41
N GLU A 278 3.20 -19.01 -0.66
CA GLU A 278 2.60 -19.37 0.63
C GLU A 278 2.67 -18.22 1.65
N ALA A 279 3.84 -17.56 1.75
CA ALA A 279 4.02 -16.41 2.64
C ALA A 279 3.10 -15.23 2.25
N LYS A 280 2.90 -14.99 0.95
CA LYS A 280 1.95 -14.00 0.44
C LYS A 280 0.53 -14.30 0.94
N GLU A 281 0.06 -15.53 0.79
CA GLU A 281 -1.28 -15.94 1.25
C GLU A 281 -1.44 -15.76 2.76
N ARG A 282 -0.47 -16.23 3.53
CA ARG A 282 -0.46 -16.09 5.00
C ARG A 282 -0.47 -14.63 5.43
N LEU A 283 0.29 -13.77 4.75
CA LEU A 283 0.32 -12.33 5.02
C LEU A 283 -1.06 -11.68 4.77
N ILE A 284 -1.71 -12.03 3.66
CA ILE A 284 -3.04 -11.52 3.30
C ILE A 284 -4.09 -12.01 4.30
N LEU A 285 -4.01 -13.27 4.75
CA LEU A 285 -4.94 -13.86 5.72
C LEU A 285 -4.77 -13.27 7.13
N THR A 286 -3.54 -13.22 7.65
CA THR A 286 -3.24 -12.90 9.05
C THR A 286 -3.29 -11.40 9.35
N ARG A 287 -3.00 -10.52 8.39
CA ARG A 287 -2.69 -9.11 8.69
C ARG A 287 -3.66 -8.07 8.11
N ALA A 288 -4.96 -8.31 8.27
CA ALA A 288 -5.98 -7.26 8.05
C ALA A 288 -5.72 -6.00 8.91
N THR A 289 -5.21 -6.15 10.14
CA THR A 289 -5.11 -5.05 11.12
C THR A 289 -4.10 -3.95 10.78
N HIS A 290 -2.97 -4.28 10.12
CA HIS A 290 -2.03 -3.24 9.66
C HIS A 290 -2.53 -2.53 8.40
N LEU A 291 -3.35 -3.21 7.60
CA LEU A 291 -4.00 -2.62 6.44
C LEU A 291 -5.22 -1.79 6.83
N ASP A 292 -5.87 -2.00 7.99
CA ASP A 292 -7.07 -1.25 8.43
C ASP A 292 -6.98 0.26 8.22
N SER A 293 -5.80 0.86 8.46
CA SER A 293 -5.59 2.30 8.22
C SER A 293 -5.61 2.71 6.73
N LEU A 294 -5.21 1.82 5.82
CA LEU A 294 -5.37 1.95 4.36
C LEU A 294 -6.79 1.56 3.93
N LEU A 295 -7.40 0.56 4.58
CA LEU A 295 -8.76 0.09 4.26
C LEU A 295 -9.81 1.16 4.55
N ALA A 296 -9.66 1.88 5.66
CA ALA A 296 -10.52 3.02 5.98
C ALA A 296 -10.48 4.09 4.87
N ARG A 297 -9.33 4.24 4.19
CA ARG A 297 -9.18 5.19 3.07
C ARG A 297 -9.86 4.72 1.78
N LEU A 298 -10.15 3.43 1.62
CA LEU A 298 -10.83 2.91 0.42
C LEU A 298 -12.26 3.45 0.27
N ARG A 299 -12.87 3.94 1.37
CA ARG A 299 -14.19 4.58 1.36
C ARG A 299 -14.15 6.06 1.03
N GLU A 300 -12.96 6.66 0.97
CA GLU A 300 -12.83 8.08 0.65
C GLU A 300 -13.13 8.32 -0.83
N GLU A 301 -13.95 9.34 -1.08
CA GLU A 301 -14.42 9.70 -2.42
C GLU A 301 -13.27 9.93 -3.43
N PRO A 302 -12.18 10.66 -3.09
CA PRO A 302 -10.99 10.79 -3.94
C PRO A 302 -10.31 9.47 -4.27
N VAL A 303 -10.25 8.55 -3.31
CA VAL A 303 -9.61 7.23 -3.49
C VAL A 303 -10.45 6.37 -4.42
N ARG A 304 -11.76 6.39 -4.23
CA ARG A 304 -12.73 5.66 -5.04
C ARG A 304 -12.69 6.08 -6.51
N ARG A 305 -12.70 7.40 -6.78
CA ARG A 305 -12.60 7.96 -8.14
C ARG A 305 -11.41 7.43 -8.95
N VAL A 306 -10.28 7.17 -8.29
CA VAL A 306 -9.06 6.69 -8.93
C VAL A 306 -9.03 5.16 -9.00
N LEU A 307 -9.38 4.47 -7.92
CA LEU A 307 -9.27 3.01 -7.85
C LEU A 307 -10.36 2.28 -8.62
N GLU A 308 -11.60 2.79 -8.60
CA GLU A 308 -12.75 2.11 -9.21
C GLU A 308 -12.55 1.83 -10.72
N PRO A 309 -12.08 2.79 -11.56
CA PRO A 309 -11.75 2.51 -12.95
C PRO A 309 -10.64 1.44 -13.12
N ILE A 310 -9.60 1.48 -12.28
CA ILE A 310 -8.49 0.52 -12.34
C ILE A 310 -8.99 -0.90 -12.00
N LEU A 311 -9.81 -1.02 -10.97
CA LEU A 311 -10.43 -2.29 -10.57
C LEU A 311 -11.38 -2.80 -11.65
N ALA A 312 -12.09 -1.89 -12.34
CA ALA A 312 -12.93 -2.18 -13.50
C ALA A 312 -12.12 -2.55 -14.75
N GLY A 313 -10.79 -2.59 -14.68
CA GLY A 313 -9.88 -2.94 -15.77
C GLY A 313 -9.85 -1.88 -16.88
N GLU A 314 -10.22 -0.65 -16.56
CA GLU A 314 -9.97 0.51 -17.41
C GLU A 314 -8.50 0.92 -17.31
N LEU A 315 -7.99 1.60 -18.33
CA LEU A 315 -6.64 2.16 -18.35
C LEU A 315 -6.79 3.68 -18.21
N PRO A 316 -6.99 4.20 -16.99
CA PRO A 316 -7.19 5.63 -16.81
C PRO A 316 -5.92 6.38 -17.23
N HIS A 317 -6.12 7.58 -17.78
CA HIS A 317 -5.02 8.46 -18.13
C HIS A 317 -4.29 8.87 -16.85
N HIS A 318 -2.96 8.82 -16.87
CA HIS A 318 -2.17 9.34 -15.76
C HIS A 318 -2.14 10.86 -15.82
N ASP A 319 -2.96 11.51 -14.99
CA ASP A 319 -2.93 12.96 -14.80
C ASP A 319 -2.19 13.31 -13.49
N PRO A 320 -0.90 13.73 -13.56
CA PRO A 320 -0.15 14.14 -12.38
C PRO A 320 -0.62 15.47 -11.78
N LEU A 321 -1.43 16.26 -12.50
CA LEU A 321 -2.00 17.51 -12.00
C LEU A 321 -3.30 17.27 -11.24
N ASN A 322 -3.92 16.10 -11.41
CA ASN A 322 -5.11 15.70 -10.67
C ASN A 322 -4.78 15.47 -9.19
N GLU A 323 -5.50 16.17 -8.30
CA GLU A 323 -5.27 16.10 -6.86
C GLU A 323 -5.58 14.71 -6.28
N ASP A 324 -6.62 14.02 -6.78
CA ASP A 324 -6.94 12.66 -6.33
C ASP A 324 -5.83 11.68 -6.73
N HIS A 325 -5.30 11.78 -7.95
CA HIS A 325 -4.21 10.92 -8.43
C HIS A 325 -2.97 11.06 -7.55
N ARG A 326 -2.59 12.31 -7.24
CA ARG A 326 -1.48 12.58 -6.33
C ARG A 326 -1.74 12.04 -4.94
N TYR A 327 -2.93 12.31 -4.38
CA TYR A 327 -3.31 11.84 -3.06
C TYR A 327 -3.23 10.30 -2.95
N VAL A 328 -3.77 9.57 -3.93
CA VAL A 328 -3.76 8.10 -3.95
C VAL A 328 -2.34 7.54 -4.18
N THR A 329 -1.49 8.25 -4.92
CA THR A 329 -0.06 7.93 -5.10
C THR A 329 0.72 8.12 -3.80
N ASP A 330 0.44 9.19 -3.06
CA ASP A 330 1.07 9.51 -1.76
C ASP A 330 0.62 8.54 -0.65
N LEU A 331 -0.62 8.03 -0.73
CA LEU A 331 -1.06 6.90 0.09
C LEU A 331 -0.34 5.59 -0.25
N GLY A 332 0.31 5.50 -1.43
CA GLY A 332 0.99 4.30 -1.91
C GLY A 332 0.04 3.22 -2.44
N LEU A 333 -1.20 3.57 -2.75
CA LEU A 333 -2.21 2.65 -3.30
C LEU A 333 -2.01 2.41 -4.80
N ILE A 334 -1.54 3.44 -5.53
CA ILE A 334 -1.15 3.33 -6.94
C ILE A 334 0.34 3.56 -7.12
N ALA A 335 0.87 3.01 -8.20
CA ALA A 335 2.25 3.23 -8.61
C ALA A 335 2.46 4.69 -9.06
N PRO A 336 3.65 5.27 -8.81
CA PRO A 336 3.94 6.67 -9.12
C PRO A 336 4.21 6.93 -10.60
N ASP A 337 4.47 5.86 -11.37
CA ASP A 337 4.82 5.90 -12.77
C ASP A 337 3.64 5.44 -13.65
N PRO A 338 3.51 5.97 -14.88
CA PRO A 338 2.52 5.47 -15.83
C PRO A 338 2.88 4.04 -16.30
N PRO A 339 1.88 3.20 -16.61
CA PRO A 339 0.44 3.47 -16.55
C PRO A 339 -0.10 3.44 -15.11
N VAL A 340 -1.22 4.14 -14.90
CA VAL A 340 -1.94 4.14 -13.61
C VAL A 340 -2.36 2.71 -13.27
N ARG A 341 -1.81 2.19 -12.18
CA ARG A 341 -2.04 0.82 -11.69
C ARG A 341 -1.91 0.78 -10.19
N ILE A 342 -2.54 -0.21 -9.56
CA ILE A 342 -2.34 -0.49 -8.13
C ILE A 342 -0.85 -0.76 -7.89
N ALA A 343 -0.32 -0.23 -6.79
CA ALA A 343 1.12 -0.15 -6.53
C ALA A 343 1.86 -1.48 -6.59
N ASN A 344 1.20 -2.58 -6.21
CA ASN A 344 1.76 -3.93 -6.28
C ASN A 344 0.65 -5.01 -6.28
N PRO A 345 0.95 -6.24 -6.75
CA PRO A 345 0.00 -7.35 -6.76
C PRO A 345 -0.61 -7.69 -5.39
N ILE A 346 0.16 -7.61 -4.30
CA ILE A 346 -0.34 -7.91 -2.95
C ILE A 346 -1.45 -6.92 -2.56
N TYR A 347 -1.23 -5.63 -2.78
CA TYR A 347 -2.24 -4.59 -2.53
C TYR A 347 -3.47 -4.77 -3.40
N ARG A 348 -3.31 -5.17 -4.66
CA ARG A 348 -4.45 -5.47 -5.53
C ARG A 348 -5.33 -6.55 -4.91
N GLU A 349 -4.73 -7.63 -4.43
CA GLU A 349 -5.46 -8.73 -3.81
C GLU A 349 -6.17 -8.30 -2.52
N ILE A 350 -5.47 -7.57 -1.65
CA ILE A 350 -6.03 -7.08 -0.39
C ILE A 350 -7.18 -6.10 -0.60
N ILE A 351 -7.03 -5.13 -1.50
CA ILE A 351 -8.09 -4.15 -1.81
C ILE A 351 -9.37 -4.88 -2.20
N PHE A 352 -9.28 -5.80 -3.15
CA PHE A 352 -10.45 -6.57 -3.56
C PHE A 352 -11.05 -7.41 -2.43
N ARG A 353 -10.22 -8.08 -1.64
CA ARG A 353 -10.69 -8.92 -0.52
C ARG A 353 -11.44 -8.09 0.52
N VAL A 354 -10.96 -6.88 0.78
CA VAL A 354 -11.59 -5.97 1.75
C VAL A 354 -12.89 -5.41 1.20
N LEU A 355 -12.91 -4.97 -0.06
CA LEU A 355 -14.14 -4.49 -0.70
C LEU A 355 -15.21 -5.59 -0.79
N ALA A 356 -14.79 -6.86 -0.90
CA ALA A 356 -15.68 -8.02 -0.90
C ALA A 356 -16.09 -8.51 0.51
N GLY A 357 -15.46 -8.03 1.59
CA GLY A 357 -15.57 -8.62 2.92
C GLY A 357 -16.96 -8.47 3.57
N ASP A 358 -17.67 -7.39 3.29
CA ASP A 358 -19.06 -7.22 3.78
C ASP A 358 -20.01 -8.19 3.08
N THR A 359 -19.81 -8.40 1.78
CA THR A 359 -20.56 -9.39 0.99
C THR A 359 -20.21 -10.82 1.40
N GLU A 360 -18.94 -11.13 1.67
CA GLU A 360 -18.49 -12.48 2.07
C GLU A 360 -19.22 -12.96 3.33
N ARG A 361 -19.47 -12.05 4.29
CA ARG A 361 -20.21 -12.34 5.53
C ARG A 361 -21.69 -12.63 5.30
N ALA A 362 -22.27 -12.14 4.22
CA ALA A 362 -23.67 -12.41 3.85
C ALA A 362 -23.84 -13.78 3.14
N VAL A 363 -22.75 -14.40 2.67
CA VAL A 363 -22.79 -15.69 1.98
C VAL A 363 -22.84 -16.85 2.99
N LEU A 364 -24.03 -17.39 3.21
CA LEU A 364 -24.30 -18.50 4.12
C LEU A 364 -24.33 -19.85 3.38
N VAL A 365 -23.22 -20.23 2.76
CA VAL A 365 -23.07 -21.54 2.12
C VAL A 365 -22.13 -22.46 2.89
N ASP A 366 -22.42 -23.77 2.87
CA ASP A 366 -21.52 -24.80 3.38
C ASP A 366 -20.50 -25.20 2.32
N ARG A 367 -19.21 -25.09 2.66
CA ARG A 367 -18.08 -25.37 1.77
C ARG A 367 -18.05 -26.83 1.32
N GLN A 368 -18.35 -27.75 2.24
CA GLN A 368 -18.25 -29.19 1.95
C GLN A 368 -19.25 -29.64 0.90
N SER A 369 -20.33 -28.88 0.71
CA SER A 369 -21.33 -29.15 -0.32
C SER A 369 -20.80 -28.99 -1.75
N PHE A 370 -19.65 -28.35 -1.96
CA PHE A 370 -19.05 -28.13 -3.29
C PHE A 370 -17.88 -29.06 -3.60
N VAL A 371 -17.58 -30.00 -2.70
CA VAL A 371 -16.48 -30.95 -2.88
C VAL A 371 -17.07 -32.32 -3.20
N GLY A 372 -16.68 -32.88 -4.34
CA GLY A 372 -17.12 -34.18 -4.78
C GLY A 372 -16.55 -35.31 -3.92
N PRO A 373 -17.06 -36.55 -4.06
CA PRO A 373 -16.55 -37.71 -3.33
C PRO A 373 -15.07 -38.02 -3.64
N ASP A 374 -14.59 -37.57 -4.79
CA ASP A 374 -13.20 -37.67 -5.26
C ASP A 374 -12.29 -36.54 -4.71
N GLY A 375 -12.83 -35.64 -3.90
CA GLY A 375 -12.12 -34.51 -3.32
C GLY A 375 -11.91 -33.34 -4.29
N GLN A 376 -12.50 -33.38 -5.49
CA GLN A 376 -12.44 -32.29 -6.46
C GLN A 376 -13.49 -31.22 -6.18
N LEU A 377 -13.20 -29.99 -6.57
CA LEU A 377 -14.15 -28.89 -6.52
C LEU A 377 -15.15 -29.02 -7.69
N GLU A 378 -16.43 -29.19 -7.35
CA GLU A 378 -17.54 -29.30 -8.31
C GLU A 378 -17.93 -27.92 -8.84
N MET A 379 -17.18 -27.41 -9.82
CA MET A 379 -17.41 -26.09 -10.40
C MET A 379 -18.84 -25.88 -10.95
N PRO A 380 -19.47 -26.84 -11.66
CA PRO A 380 -20.86 -26.68 -12.10
C PRO A 380 -21.83 -26.41 -10.94
N ARG A 381 -21.70 -27.18 -9.84
CA ARG A 381 -22.53 -27.02 -8.65
C ARG A 381 -22.29 -25.69 -7.94
N LEU A 382 -21.05 -25.22 -7.93
CA LEU A 382 -20.70 -23.89 -7.43
C LEU A 382 -21.41 -22.81 -8.24
N LEU A 383 -21.37 -22.91 -9.57
CA LEU A 383 -21.99 -21.94 -10.47
C LEU A 383 -23.52 -21.95 -10.36
N ASP A 384 -24.13 -23.13 -10.21
CA ASP A 384 -25.58 -23.26 -9.94
C ASP A 384 -25.97 -22.57 -8.62
N SER A 385 -25.19 -22.81 -7.56
CA SER A 385 -25.44 -22.19 -6.27
C SER A 385 -25.23 -20.67 -6.32
N PHE A 386 -24.21 -20.20 -7.03
CA PHE A 386 -24.02 -18.78 -7.26
C PHE A 386 -25.17 -18.17 -8.08
N ALA A 387 -25.65 -18.86 -9.12
CA ALA A 387 -26.79 -18.41 -9.91
C ALA A 387 -28.06 -18.25 -9.06
N ALA A 388 -28.33 -19.21 -8.15
CA ALA A 388 -29.43 -19.10 -7.19
C ALA A 388 -29.23 -17.91 -6.24
N PHE A 389 -28.04 -17.78 -5.64
CA PHE A 389 -27.69 -16.67 -4.76
C PHE A 389 -27.81 -15.31 -5.46
N TRP A 390 -27.39 -15.22 -6.72
CA TRP A 390 -27.42 -13.99 -7.50
C TRP A 390 -28.85 -13.53 -7.79
N ARG A 391 -29.77 -14.47 -8.09
CA ARG A 391 -31.20 -14.16 -8.25
C ARG A 391 -31.83 -13.61 -6.97
N GLU A 392 -31.47 -14.17 -5.82
CA GLU A 392 -32.10 -13.80 -4.53
C GLU A 392 -31.50 -12.54 -3.89
N HIS A 393 -30.19 -12.34 -4.05
CA HIS A 393 -29.43 -11.36 -3.26
C HIS A 393 -28.44 -10.53 -4.09
N GLY A 394 -28.13 -10.94 -5.31
CA GLY A 394 -27.03 -10.40 -6.12
C GLY A 394 -27.15 -8.91 -6.41
N GLU A 395 -28.29 -8.47 -6.94
CA GLU A 395 -28.52 -7.06 -7.30
C GLU A 395 -28.54 -6.16 -6.06
N VAL A 396 -29.24 -6.57 -4.99
CA VAL A 396 -29.30 -5.81 -3.73
C VAL A 396 -27.92 -5.65 -3.08
N LEU A 397 -27.07 -6.69 -3.14
CA LEU A 397 -25.71 -6.61 -2.62
C LEU A 397 -24.80 -5.77 -3.52
N ALA A 398 -25.02 -5.81 -4.83
CA ALA A 398 -24.28 -4.98 -5.78
C ALA A 398 -24.64 -3.48 -5.66
N GLU A 399 -25.88 -3.14 -5.30
CA GLU A 399 -26.30 -1.75 -5.04
C GLU A 399 -25.75 -1.17 -3.73
N ARG A 400 -25.41 -2.03 -2.76
CA ARG A 400 -24.89 -1.59 -1.45
C ARG A 400 -23.42 -1.20 -1.45
N THR A 401 -22.66 -1.56 -2.49
CA THR A 401 -21.23 -1.21 -2.56
C THR A 401 -21.03 0.20 -3.08
N GLU A 402 -20.05 0.90 -2.50
CA GLU A 402 -19.60 2.20 -2.99
C GLU A 402 -18.87 2.06 -4.35
N TYR A 403 -18.38 0.86 -4.68
CA TYR A 403 -17.67 0.53 -5.92
C TYR A 403 -18.62 -0.12 -6.95
N THR A 404 -19.57 0.68 -7.43
CA THR A 404 -20.62 0.29 -8.37
C THR A 404 -20.10 -0.33 -9.69
N GLU A 405 -18.94 0.10 -10.18
CA GLU A 405 -18.38 -0.38 -11.45
C GLU A 405 -17.89 -1.82 -11.39
N VAL A 406 -17.48 -2.27 -10.20
CA VAL A 406 -16.97 -3.62 -9.95
C VAL A 406 -17.85 -4.44 -9.01
N ALA A 407 -19.04 -3.94 -8.69
CA ALA A 407 -19.95 -4.53 -7.72
C ALA A 407 -20.23 -6.01 -7.96
N ALA A 408 -20.64 -6.38 -9.18
CA ALA A 408 -20.97 -7.76 -9.51
C ALA A 408 -19.75 -8.69 -9.41
N GLN A 409 -18.57 -8.22 -9.82
CA GLN A 409 -17.32 -8.94 -9.66
C GLN A 409 -16.96 -9.12 -8.19
N LEU A 410 -17.16 -8.09 -7.34
CA LEU A 410 -16.94 -8.19 -5.90
C LEU A 410 -17.87 -9.22 -5.25
N VAL A 411 -19.13 -9.27 -5.66
CA VAL A 411 -20.10 -10.26 -5.15
C VAL A 411 -19.69 -11.68 -5.52
N PHE A 412 -19.32 -11.94 -6.77
CA PHE A 412 -18.83 -13.26 -7.19
C PHE A 412 -17.52 -13.65 -6.50
N MET A 413 -16.61 -12.68 -6.33
CA MET A 413 -15.37 -12.90 -5.59
C MET A 413 -15.62 -13.24 -4.13
N ALA A 414 -16.55 -12.55 -3.47
CA ALA A 414 -16.96 -12.85 -2.10
C ALA A 414 -17.51 -14.27 -1.98
N PHE A 415 -18.35 -14.68 -2.92
CA PHE A 415 -18.90 -16.03 -2.97
C PHE A 415 -17.82 -17.09 -3.17
N LEU A 416 -16.91 -16.88 -4.13
CA LEU A 416 -15.77 -17.76 -4.37
C LEU A 416 -14.86 -17.85 -3.14
N HIS A 417 -14.50 -16.71 -2.53
CA HIS A 417 -13.68 -16.68 -1.32
C HIS A 417 -14.36 -17.47 -0.19
N ARG A 418 -15.67 -17.33 -0.01
CA ARG A 418 -16.38 -18.09 1.02
C ARG A 418 -16.24 -19.59 0.83
N ILE A 419 -16.24 -20.10 -0.39
CA ILE A 419 -16.15 -21.53 -0.71
C ILE A 419 -14.70 -22.03 -0.72
N VAL A 420 -13.82 -21.32 -1.42
CA VAL A 420 -12.45 -21.75 -1.69
C VAL A 420 -11.53 -21.51 -0.49
N ASN A 421 -11.70 -20.42 0.26
CA ASN A 421 -10.82 -20.10 1.39
C ASN A 421 -10.92 -21.20 2.45
N GLY A 422 -9.80 -21.79 2.87
CA GLY A 422 -9.75 -22.88 3.85
C GLY A 422 -9.63 -24.29 3.26
N GLY A 423 -9.66 -24.42 1.93
CA GLY A 423 -9.36 -25.66 1.21
C GLY A 423 -8.50 -25.46 -0.04
N GLY A 424 -8.60 -24.31 -0.71
CA GLY A 424 -7.80 -23.94 -1.89
C GLY A 424 -7.42 -22.46 -1.95
N LEU A 425 -6.93 -22.01 -3.11
CA LEU A 425 -6.43 -20.65 -3.37
C LEU A 425 -7.09 -20.02 -4.59
N ILE A 426 -7.20 -18.70 -4.61
CA ILE A 426 -7.69 -17.93 -5.77
C ILE A 426 -6.62 -16.93 -6.17
N ASP A 427 -5.99 -17.14 -7.33
CA ASP A 427 -5.05 -16.15 -7.88
C ASP A 427 -5.75 -15.20 -8.86
N ARG A 428 -5.24 -13.98 -8.93
CA ARG A 428 -5.56 -13.03 -10.00
C ARG A 428 -4.33 -12.82 -10.87
N GLU A 429 -4.45 -12.99 -12.18
CA GLU A 429 -3.30 -12.82 -13.08
C GLU A 429 -2.83 -11.34 -13.10
N ILE A 430 -1.50 -11.18 -13.10
CA ILE A 430 -0.79 -9.91 -13.24
C ILE A 430 -0.73 -9.56 -14.73
N GLY A 431 -1.88 -9.18 -15.30
CA GLY A 431 -1.96 -8.66 -16.65
C GLY A 431 -1.73 -7.16 -16.68
N ILE A 432 -0.50 -6.70 -16.89
CA ILE A 432 -0.26 -5.30 -17.28
C ILE A 432 -0.95 -5.09 -18.65
N GLY A 433 -1.95 -4.23 -18.70
CA GLY A 433 -2.54 -3.78 -19.97
C GLY A 433 -3.54 -4.71 -20.65
N LYS A 434 -3.97 -5.82 -20.04
CA LYS A 434 -5.06 -6.67 -20.57
C LYS A 434 -6.37 -6.39 -19.82
N LYS A 435 -7.41 -6.02 -20.56
CA LYS A 435 -8.70 -5.58 -20.03
C LYS A 435 -9.41 -6.72 -19.25
N ARG A 436 -9.56 -6.53 -17.93
CA ARG A 436 -10.45 -7.23 -16.96
C ARG A 436 -10.02 -8.65 -16.51
N ILE A 437 -10.63 -9.14 -15.42
CA ILE A 437 -10.06 -10.06 -14.40
C ILE A 437 -10.13 -11.53 -14.83
N ASP A 438 -8.97 -12.14 -15.06
CA ASP A 438 -8.78 -13.60 -15.12
C ASP A 438 -8.44 -14.14 -13.71
N LEU A 439 -9.31 -15.01 -13.18
CA LEU A 439 -9.14 -15.72 -11.91
C LEU A 439 -8.61 -17.13 -12.16
N LEU A 440 -7.78 -17.63 -11.25
CA LEU A 440 -7.39 -19.04 -11.20
C LEU A 440 -7.75 -19.61 -9.84
N VAL A 441 -8.69 -20.54 -9.80
CA VAL A 441 -8.93 -21.35 -8.61
C VAL A 441 -7.95 -22.52 -8.63
N ARG A 442 -7.18 -22.66 -7.55
CA ARG A 442 -6.29 -23.80 -7.28
C ARG A 442 -6.85 -24.59 -6.12
N TRP A 443 -7.30 -25.80 -6.38
CA TRP A 443 -7.90 -26.67 -5.37
C TRP A 443 -7.04 -27.93 -5.17
N PRO A 444 -6.43 -28.12 -3.99
CA PRO A 444 -5.76 -29.36 -3.62
C PRO A 444 -6.77 -30.52 -3.59
N CYS A 445 -6.50 -31.57 -4.37
CA CYS A 445 -7.29 -32.79 -4.41
C CYS A 445 -6.40 -34.03 -4.53
N THR A 446 -7.03 -35.20 -4.52
CA THR A 446 -6.34 -36.49 -4.62
C THR A 446 -6.52 -37.07 -6.01
N GLY A 447 -5.41 -37.37 -6.69
CA GLY A 447 -5.43 -37.96 -8.02
C GLY A 447 -5.77 -39.45 -8.00
N ALA A 448 -5.95 -40.05 -9.17
CA ALA A 448 -6.37 -41.44 -9.36
C ALA A 448 -5.43 -42.52 -8.73
N GLY A 449 -4.29 -42.13 -8.17
CA GLY A 449 -3.33 -43.00 -7.46
C GLY A 449 -3.03 -42.58 -6.02
N GLY A 450 -3.84 -41.72 -5.40
CA GLY A 450 -3.61 -41.25 -4.03
C GLY A 450 -2.61 -40.09 -3.90
N GLN A 451 -1.97 -39.68 -4.99
CA GLN A 451 -1.08 -38.51 -4.99
C GLN A 451 -1.85 -37.20 -4.81
N ARG A 452 -1.26 -36.23 -4.09
CA ARG A 452 -1.79 -34.87 -4.03
C ARG A 452 -1.58 -34.19 -5.37
N VAL A 453 -2.65 -33.70 -5.96
CA VAL A 453 -2.66 -32.89 -7.18
C VAL A 453 -3.40 -31.58 -6.92
N VAL A 454 -3.21 -30.60 -7.79
CA VAL A 454 -3.91 -29.32 -7.71
C VAL A 454 -4.80 -29.20 -8.95
N GLN A 455 -6.11 -29.28 -8.74
CA GLN A 455 -7.09 -28.92 -9.75
C GLN A 455 -7.01 -27.42 -10.01
N ARG A 456 -7.03 -27.04 -11.29
CA ARG A 456 -6.94 -25.65 -11.74
C ARG A 456 -8.17 -25.31 -12.55
N VAL A 457 -8.89 -24.27 -12.16
CA VAL A 457 -10.05 -23.76 -12.91
C VAL A 457 -9.80 -22.30 -13.25
N ALA A 458 -9.78 -22.00 -14.55
CA ALA A 458 -9.65 -20.64 -15.07
C ALA A 458 -11.03 -20.01 -15.24
N LEU A 459 -11.20 -18.78 -14.73
CA LEU A 459 -12.43 -18.01 -14.87
C LEU A 459 -12.13 -16.64 -15.45
N GLU A 460 -12.97 -16.19 -16.37
CA GLU A 460 -12.94 -14.84 -16.95
C GLU A 460 -14.26 -14.13 -16.61
N LEU A 461 -14.18 -12.87 -16.17
CA LEU A 461 -15.34 -12.09 -15.73
C LEU A 461 -15.58 -10.88 -16.64
N LYS A 462 -16.80 -10.79 -17.17
CA LYS A 462 -17.27 -9.66 -17.99
C LYS A 462 -18.50 -9.01 -17.37
N VAL A 463 -18.57 -7.70 -17.52
CA VAL A 463 -19.75 -6.89 -17.18
C VAL A 463 -20.18 -6.17 -18.45
N TRP A 464 -21.47 -6.20 -18.73
CA TRP A 464 -22.12 -5.52 -19.84
C TRP A 464 -23.04 -4.44 -19.31
N ARG A 465 -22.79 -3.19 -19.69
CA ARG A 465 -23.54 -2.00 -19.28
C ARG A 465 -24.02 -1.22 -20.49
N ASP A 466 -24.96 -0.30 -20.28
CA ASP A 466 -25.52 0.54 -21.35
C ASP A 466 -24.48 1.39 -22.07
N ARG A 467 -23.44 1.82 -21.34
CA ARG A 467 -22.34 2.62 -21.89
C ARG A 467 -21.36 1.83 -22.76
N ASP A 468 -21.43 0.50 -22.77
CA ASP A 468 -20.50 -0.34 -23.52
C ASP A 468 -20.82 -0.32 -25.02
N LYS A 469 -20.20 0.63 -25.72
CA LYS A 469 -20.37 0.86 -27.17
C LYS A 469 -19.98 -0.34 -28.05
N LYS A 470 -19.30 -1.34 -27.49
CA LYS A 470 -18.80 -2.52 -28.21
C LYS A 470 -19.84 -3.66 -28.32
N GLY A 471 -21.00 -3.50 -27.68
CA GLY A 471 -22.04 -4.53 -27.66
C GLY A 471 -21.70 -5.68 -26.72
N ASN A 472 -22.32 -6.83 -26.95
CA ASN A 472 -22.21 -8.03 -26.11
C ASN A 472 -20.73 -8.44 -25.92
N PRO A 473 -20.20 -8.47 -24.68
CA PRO A 473 -18.78 -8.77 -24.43
C PRO A 473 -18.45 -10.26 -24.49
N LEU A 474 -19.44 -11.15 -24.69
CA LEU A 474 -19.23 -12.61 -24.78
C LEU A 474 -18.14 -13.01 -25.80
N PRO A 475 -18.16 -12.56 -27.07
CA PRO A 475 -17.15 -12.99 -28.06
C PRO A 475 -15.74 -12.59 -27.64
N GLN A 476 -15.59 -11.38 -27.08
CA GLN A 476 -14.31 -10.90 -26.58
C GLN A 476 -13.85 -11.72 -25.36
N GLY A 477 -14.77 -12.03 -24.43
CA GLY A 477 -14.49 -12.87 -23.27
C GLY A 477 -14.02 -14.27 -23.65
N LEU A 478 -14.63 -14.89 -24.66
CA LEU A 478 -14.20 -16.20 -25.16
C LEU A 478 -12.79 -16.16 -25.77
N VAL A 479 -12.44 -15.12 -26.53
CA VAL A 479 -11.08 -14.94 -27.08
C VAL A 479 -10.04 -14.77 -25.96
N GLN A 480 -10.38 -14.01 -24.92
CA GLN A 480 -9.46 -13.77 -23.79
C GLN A 480 -9.25 -15.04 -22.96
N LEU A 481 -10.35 -15.72 -22.60
CA LEU A 481 -10.30 -16.99 -21.88
C LEU A 481 -9.53 -18.05 -22.68
N ASP A 482 -9.66 -18.08 -24.01
CA ASP A 482 -8.90 -19.01 -24.86
C ASP A 482 -7.39 -18.83 -24.74
N GLN A 483 -6.93 -17.58 -24.77
CA GLN A 483 -5.50 -17.26 -24.57
C GLN A 483 -5.03 -17.63 -23.17
N TYR A 484 -5.89 -17.47 -22.17
CA TYR A 484 -5.56 -17.79 -20.79
C TYR A 484 -5.47 -19.31 -20.57
N LEU A 485 -6.45 -20.06 -21.06
CA LEU A 485 -6.46 -21.53 -21.06
C LEU A 485 -5.24 -22.11 -21.79
N ALA A 486 -4.86 -21.52 -22.93
CA ALA A 486 -3.66 -21.92 -23.67
C ALA A 486 -2.37 -21.77 -22.85
N ARG A 487 -2.21 -20.68 -22.09
CA ARG A 487 -1.04 -20.47 -21.21
C ARG A 487 -1.01 -21.47 -20.06
N LEU A 488 -2.18 -21.83 -19.53
CA LEU A 488 -2.29 -22.74 -18.38
C LEU A 488 -2.27 -24.22 -18.78
N GLY A 489 -2.41 -24.53 -20.07
CA GLY A 489 -2.56 -25.88 -20.59
C GLY A 489 -3.88 -26.52 -20.14
N LEU A 490 -4.97 -25.76 -20.16
CA LEU A 490 -6.31 -26.21 -19.76
C LEU A 490 -7.24 -26.31 -20.98
N ASP A 491 -8.13 -27.30 -20.98
CA ASP A 491 -9.10 -27.55 -22.07
C ASP A 491 -10.51 -27.03 -21.74
N GLU A 492 -10.71 -26.60 -20.49
CA GLU A 492 -11.99 -26.16 -19.95
C GLU A 492 -11.83 -24.88 -19.13
N GLY A 493 -12.79 -23.96 -19.23
CA GLY A 493 -12.83 -22.74 -18.43
C GLY A 493 -14.25 -22.27 -18.15
N VAL A 494 -14.35 -21.22 -17.33
CA VAL A 494 -15.62 -20.58 -16.96
C VAL A 494 -15.61 -19.14 -17.44
N LEU A 495 -16.71 -18.69 -18.03
CA LEU A 495 -16.94 -17.28 -18.32
C LEU A 495 -18.15 -16.80 -17.53
N VAL A 496 -17.99 -15.79 -16.69
CA VAL A 496 -19.11 -15.16 -15.98
C VAL A 496 -19.40 -13.82 -16.65
N LEU A 497 -20.64 -13.65 -17.11
CA LEU A 497 -21.12 -12.46 -17.80
C LEU A 497 -22.26 -11.82 -17.00
N PHE A 498 -21.99 -10.67 -16.39
CA PHE A 498 -22.99 -9.85 -15.71
C PHE A 498 -23.63 -8.86 -16.69
N ASP A 499 -24.92 -9.01 -16.99
CA ASP A 499 -25.70 -8.11 -17.82
C ASP A 499 -26.43 -7.09 -16.94
N LEU A 500 -25.80 -5.93 -16.75
CA LEU A 500 -26.28 -4.83 -15.90
C LEU A 500 -26.86 -3.68 -16.73
N ARG A 501 -27.35 -3.97 -17.95
CA ARG A 501 -28.03 -2.99 -18.80
C ARG A 501 -29.40 -2.67 -18.23
N SER A 502 -29.82 -1.42 -18.34
CA SER A 502 -31.17 -1.00 -17.94
C SER A 502 -32.28 -1.68 -18.75
N ALA A 503 -31.97 -2.16 -19.95
CA ALA A 503 -32.88 -2.93 -20.81
C ALA A 503 -32.69 -4.47 -20.69
N ALA A 504 -31.93 -4.96 -19.72
CA ALA A 504 -31.76 -6.40 -19.51
C ALA A 504 -33.06 -7.04 -18.98
N PRO A 505 -33.33 -8.32 -19.29
CA PRO A 505 -34.44 -9.05 -18.67
C PRO A 505 -34.29 -9.12 -17.14
N PRO A 506 -35.37 -9.43 -16.40
CA PRO A 506 -35.31 -9.69 -14.96
C PRO A 506 -34.23 -10.71 -14.60
N VAL A 507 -33.64 -10.56 -13.40
CA VAL A 507 -32.51 -11.40 -12.95
C VAL A 507 -32.86 -12.90 -13.00
N GLU A 508 -34.12 -13.25 -12.74
CA GLU A 508 -34.64 -14.61 -12.78
C GLU A 508 -34.59 -15.22 -14.18
N GLU A 509 -34.88 -14.41 -15.20
CA GLU A 509 -34.94 -14.83 -16.61
C GLU A 509 -33.57 -14.82 -17.29
N ARG A 510 -32.72 -13.84 -16.97
CA ARG A 510 -31.40 -13.73 -17.60
C ARG A 510 -30.33 -14.62 -16.96
N THR A 511 -30.48 -14.95 -15.67
CA THR A 511 -29.48 -15.76 -14.96
C THR A 511 -29.57 -17.22 -15.38
N ARG A 512 -28.57 -17.72 -16.11
CA ARG A 512 -28.55 -19.10 -16.62
C ARG A 512 -27.14 -19.59 -16.91
N LEU A 513 -26.99 -20.90 -16.99
CA LEU A 513 -25.78 -21.56 -17.48
C LEU A 513 -25.98 -22.02 -18.92
N GLU A 514 -24.99 -21.79 -19.76
CA GLU A 514 -24.94 -22.27 -21.14
C GLU A 514 -23.54 -22.79 -21.46
N GLN A 515 -23.45 -23.69 -22.44
CA GLN A 515 -22.17 -24.19 -22.94
C GLN A 515 -21.75 -23.37 -24.16
N ALA A 516 -20.48 -22.98 -24.21
CA ALA A 516 -19.87 -22.30 -25.33
C ALA A 516 -18.52 -22.95 -25.68
N THR A 517 -17.98 -22.55 -26.83
CA THR A 517 -16.66 -22.99 -27.28
C THR A 517 -15.80 -21.77 -27.58
N THR A 518 -14.54 -21.81 -27.16
CA THR A 518 -13.54 -20.81 -27.54
C THR A 518 -13.19 -20.89 -29.03
N PRO A 519 -12.52 -19.87 -29.62
CA PRO A 519 -12.03 -19.94 -30.99
C PRO A 519 -11.14 -21.16 -31.29
N SER A 520 -10.38 -21.67 -30.31
CA SER A 520 -9.52 -22.85 -30.46
C SER A 520 -10.21 -24.18 -30.13
N GLY A 521 -11.53 -24.20 -29.88
CA GLY A 521 -12.27 -25.45 -29.64
C GLY A 521 -12.35 -25.90 -28.17
N ARG A 522 -11.83 -25.14 -27.21
CA ARG A 522 -11.90 -25.44 -25.77
C ARG A 522 -13.31 -25.23 -25.21
N ARG A 523 -13.73 -26.08 -24.27
CA ARG A 523 -15.07 -26.02 -23.66
C ARG A 523 -15.16 -24.88 -22.65
N VAL A 524 -16.28 -24.15 -22.66
CA VAL A 524 -16.52 -23.05 -21.72
C VAL A 524 -17.91 -23.19 -21.14
N THR A 525 -17.99 -23.22 -19.81
CA THR A 525 -19.27 -23.00 -19.12
C THR A 525 -19.48 -21.51 -18.96
N VAL A 526 -20.53 -20.97 -19.57
CA VAL A 526 -20.88 -19.55 -19.49
C VAL A 526 -22.01 -19.40 -18.48
N LEU A 527 -21.73 -18.66 -17.41
CA LEU A 527 -22.76 -18.16 -16.50
C LEU A 527 -23.17 -16.76 -16.98
N ARG A 528 -24.42 -16.59 -17.37
CA ARG A 528 -25.04 -15.27 -17.53
C ARG A 528 -25.74 -14.92 -16.23
N ALA A 529 -25.53 -13.71 -15.74
CA ALA A 529 -26.03 -13.19 -14.46
C ALA A 529 -26.52 -11.75 -14.65
#